data_AF-A0A6J6UFK1-F1
#
_entry.id   AF-A0A6J6UFK1-F1
#
_cell.length_a   1.000
_cell.length_b   1.000
_cell.length_c   1.000
_cell.angle_alpha   90.00
_cell.angle_beta   90.00
_cell.angle_gamma   90.00
#
_symmetry.space_group_name_H-M   'P 1'
#
loop_
_entity.id
_entity.type
_entity.pdbx_description
1 polymer ?
#
loop_
_entity_poly.entity_id
_entity_poly.type
_entity_poly.pdbx_seq_one_letter_code
_entity_poly.pdbx_strand_id
1 'polypeptide(L)'
;MTELLDIELTQLIELVEEIDYEGSDYLFKQRAGALAFNDLVEAFARDGICKDKSLIALVLVRLRDLQVRDYAMGITSNENIETLWEMWRWLLQITPAGYVAPAASLFSAVSYEKGELALASKSLDKSLTDDPRYPLALLLRRVYAAGWPPESFMAMRKDLHPKVCAALFNE
;
A
#
# COMPACT_ATOMS: atom_id res chain seq x y z
N MET A 1 25.02 -7.97 2.05
CA MET A 1 25.24 -7.13 0.86
C MET A 1 24.53 -5.84 1.15
N THR A 2 25.30 -4.83 1.55
CA THR A 2 24.84 -3.57 2.12
C THR A 2 23.89 -2.88 1.13
N GLU A 3 22.65 -2.63 1.54
CA GLU A 3 21.72 -1.77 0.80
C GLU A 3 22.42 -0.44 0.54
N LEU A 4 22.80 -0.19 -0.71
CA LEU A 4 23.04 1.17 -1.17
C LEU A 4 21.67 1.85 -1.10
N LEU A 5 21.48 2.66 -0.06
CA LEU A 5 20.35 3.57 0.07
C LEU A 5 20.19 4.28 -1.29
N ASP A 6 19.03 4.17 -1.92
CA ASP A 6 18.75 4.94 -3.15
C ASP A 6 18.60 6.40 -2.73
N ILE A 7 19.73 7.12 -2.76
CA ILE A 7 19.84 8.51 -2.31
C ILE A 7 18.84 9.39 -3.06
N GLU A 8 18.67 9.17 -4.36
CA GLU A 8 17.76 9.95 -5.19
C GLU A 8 16.30 9.71 -4.77
N LEU A 9 15.90 8.45 -4.57
CA LEU A 9 14.55 8.15 -4.10
C LEU A 9 14.28 8.78 -2.72
N THR A 10 15.26 8.71 -1.83
CA THR A 10 15.15 9.29 -0.47
C THR A 10 14.99 10.81 -0.54
N GLN A 11 15.76 11.49 -1.39
CA GLN A 11 15.62 12.93 -1.62
C GLN A 11 14.25 13.29 -2.20
N LEU A 12 13.75 12.53 -3.17
CA LEU A 12 12.42 12.78 -3.75
C LEU A 12 11.30 12.61 -2.73
N ILE A 13 11.43 11.63 -1.82
CA ILE A 13 10.49 11.43 -0.71
C ILE A 13 10.43 12.66 0.20
N GLU A 14 11.58 13.26 0.55
CA GLU A 14 11.65 14.46 1.38
C GLU A 14 10.98 15.69 0.75
N LEU A 15 10.82 15.70 -0.58
CA LEU A 15 10.15 16.77 -1.32
C LEU A 15 8.62 16.62 -1.35
N VAL A 16 8.07 15.45 -0.97
CA VAL A 16 6.62 15.21 -0.99
C VAL A 16 6.04 15.54 0.38
N GLU A 17 5.22 16.59 0.44
CA GLU A 17 4.47 16.93 1.64
C GLU A 17 3.45 15.85 2.01
N GLU A 18 3.34 15.53 3.30
CA GLU A 18 2.25 14.71 3.83
C GLU A 18 0.89 15.39 3.68
N ILE A 19 -0.18 14.60 3.83
CA ILE A 19 -1.55 15.13 3.77
C ILE A 19 -1.91 15.69 5.14
N ASP A 20 -2.16 17.00 5.18
CA ASP A 20 -2.69 17.70 6.35
C ASP A 20 -4.21 17.87 6.22
N TYR A 21 -4.97 17.26 7.13
CA TYR A 21 -6.44 17.31 7.14
C TYR A 21 -7.00 18.67 7.56
N GLU A 22 -6.19 19.54 8.16
CA GLU A 22 -6.57 20.93 8.46
C GLU A 22 -6.38 21.84 7.23
N GLY A 23 -5.56 21.41 6.27
CA GLY A 23 -5.33 22.11 5.01
C GLY A 23 -6.53 22.05 4.06
N SER A 24 -6.75 23.10 3.27
CA SER A 24 -7.87 23.16 2.32
C SER A 24 -7.71 22.22 1.12
N ASP A 25 -6.53 21.66 0.89
CA ASP A 25 -6.17 20.85 -0.29
C ASP A 25 -6.04 19.34 0.00
N TYR A 26 -6.37 18.88 1.22
CA TYR A 26 -6.17 17.48 1.61
C TYR A 26 -6.87 16.50 0.66
N LEU A 27 -8.12 16.77 0.29
CA LEU A 27 -8.89 15.90 -0.61
C LEU A 27 -8.29 15.85 -2.02
N PHE A 28 -7.73 16.97 -2.49
CA PHE A 28 -6.99 17.02 -3.75
C PHE A 28 -5.74 16.15 -3.69
N LYS A 29 -4.96 16.25 -2.60
CA LYS A 29 -3.77 15.40 -2.36
C LYS A 29 -4.14 13.91 -2.24
N GLN A 30 -5.27 13.58 -1.62
CA GLN A 30 -5.76 12.20 -1.52
C GLN A 30 -6.13 11.62 -2.89
N ARG A 31 -6.89 12.36 -3.71
CA ARG A 31 -7.20 11.97 -5.10
C ARG A 31 -5.94 11.76 -5.91
N ALA A 32 -5.00 12.71 -5.83
CA ALA A 32 -3.72 12.60 -6.52
C ALA A 32 -2.93 11.37 -6.07
N GLY A 33 -2.95 11.03 -4.77
CA GLY A 33 -2.33 9.80 -4.25
C GLY A 33 -2.97 8.53 -4.79
N ALA A 34 -4.30 8.47 -4.88
CA ALA A 34 -5.03 7.34 -5.46
C ALA A 34 -4.71 7.15 -6.96
N LEU A 35 -4.70 8.25 -7.72
CA LEU A 35 -4.34 8.22 -9.15
C LEU A 35 -2.88 7.84 -9.37
N ALA A 36 -1.96 8.38 -8.57
CA ALA A 36 -0.55 7.99 -8.61
C ALA A 36 -0.34 6.50 -8.31
N PHE A 37 -1.17 5.92 -7.42
CA PHE A 37 -1.13 4.49 -7.18
C PHE A 37 -1.58 3.69 -8.41
N ASN A 38 -2.63 4.13 -9.12
CA ASN A 38 -3.03 3.52 -10.39
C ASN A 38 -1.91 3.61 -11.44
N ASP A 39 -1.27 4.77 -11.58
CA ASP A 39 -0.15 4.97 -12.50
C ASP A 39 1.02 4.02 -12.17
N LEU A 40 1.29 3.77 -10.88
CA LEU A 40 2.31 2.81 -10.44
C LEU A 40 1.94 1.38 -10.84
N VAL A 41 0.68 0.98 -10.61
CA VAL A 41 0.16 -0.34 -10.99
C VAL A 41 0.25 -0.53 -12.50
N GLU A 42 -0.14 0.46 -13.30
CA GLU A 42 -0.05 0.41 -14.76
C GLU A 42 1.39 0.35 -15.27
N ALA A 43 2.29 1.14 -14.69
CA ALA A 43 3.71 1.08 -15.00
C ALA A 43 4.29 -0.31 -14.72
N PHE A 44 3.99 -0.86 -13.54
CA PHE A 44 4.45 -2.18 -13.16
C PHE A 44 3.85 -3.30 -14.03
N ALA A 45 2.55 -3.25 -14.32
CA ALA A 45 1.89 -4.24 -15.17
C ALA A 45 2.49 -4.30 -16.59
N ARG A 46 2.99 -3.17 -17.09
CA ARG A 46 3.61 -3.07 -18.42
C ARG A 46 5.05 -3.59 -18.44
N ASP A 47 5.86 -3.18 -17.46
CA ASP A 47 7.32 -3.32 -17.53
C ASP A 47 7.93 -4.22 -16.43
N GLY A 48 7.11 -4.68 -15.47
CA GLY A 48 7.53 -5.42 -14.28
C GLY A 48 8.30 -4.58 -13.26
N ILE A 49 8.43 -3.27 -13.50
CA ILE A 49 9.06 -2.26 -12.63
C ILE A 49 8.45 -0.88 -12.93
N CYS A 50 8.62 0.09 -12.03
CA CYS A 50 8.48 1.51 -12.35
C CYS A 50 9.84 2.20 -12.26
N LYS A 51 10.20 2.98 -13.30
CA LYS A 51 11.46 3.73 -13.35
C LYS A 51 11.31 5.18 -12.88
N ASP A 52 10.07 5.66 -12.78
CA ASP A 52 9.79 7.01 -12.31
C ASP A 52 9.87 7.06 -10.78
N LYS A 53 11.04 7.49 -10.29
CA LYS A 53 11.28 7.63 -8.85
C LYS A 53 10.43 8.72 -8.20
N SER A 54 9.98 9.73 -8.95
CA SER A 54 9.09 10.77 -8.43
C SER A 54 7.71 10.19 -8.16
N LEU A 55 7.21 9.36 -9.07
CA LEU A 55 5.97 8.61 -8.88
C LEU A 55 6.08 7.65 -7.69
N ILE A 56 7.17 6.88 -7.59
CA ILE A 56 7.40 5.98 -6.45
C ILE A 56 7.42 6.76 -5.13
N ALA A 57 8.18 7.86 -5.06
CA ALA A 57 8.25 8.72 -3.87
C ALA A 57 6.86 9.25 -3.47
N LEU A 58 6.10 9.77 -4.44
CA LEU A 58 4.73 10.24 -4.21
C LEU A 58 3.85 9.13 -3.64
N VAL A 59 3.86 7.94 -4.23
CA VAL A 59 3.06 6.80 -3.74
C VAL A 59 3.47 6.43 -2.32
N LEU A 60 4.77 6.29 -2.02
CA LEU A 60 5.24 5.90 -0.69
C LEU A 60 4.80 6.89 0.40
N VAL A 61 4.90 8.19 0.14
CA VAL A 61 4.40 9.21 1.09
C VAL A 61 2.88 9.16 1.19
N ARG A 62 2.16 9.04 0.07
CA ARG A 62 0.69 9.06 0.05
C ARG A 62 0.07 7.83 0.72
N LEU A 63 0.73 6.67 0.69
CA LEU A 63 0.28 5.46 1.41
C LEU A 63 0.26 5.61 2.94
N ARG A 64 0.85 6.66 3.50
CA ARG A 64 0.72 6.98 4.94
C ARG A 64 -0.64 7.59 5.28
N ASP A 65 -1.35 8.15 4.30
CA ASP A 65 -2.72 8.63 4.48
C ASP A 65 -3.72 7.48 4.48
N LEU A 66 -4.70 7.55 5.39
CA LEU A 66 -5.72 6.52 5.60
C LEU A 66 -6.53 6.25 4.32
N GLN A 67 -7.00 7.30 3.65
CA GLN A 67 -7.89 7.18 2.50
C GLN A 67 -7.16 6.62 1.28
N VAL A 68 -5.92 7.08 1.04
CA VAL A 68 -5.10 6.56 -0.08
C VAL A 68 -4.70 5.10 0.17
N ARG A 69 -4.31 4.77 1.39
CA ARG A 69 -3.96 3.38 1.76
C ARG A 69 -5.14 2.43 1.59
N ASP A 70 -6.32 2.82 2.08
CA ASP A 70 -7.50 1.98 2.00
C ASP A 70 -8.03 1.89 0.56
N TYR A 71 -7.79 2.91 -0.27
CA TYR A 71 -7.99 2.83 -1.72
C TYR A 71 -7.05 1.78 -2.33
N ALA A 72 -5.75 1.87 -2.06
CA ALA A 72 -4.74 0.94 -2.58
C ALA A 72 -5.01 -0.52 -2.16
N MET A 73 -5.55 -0.74 -0.96
CA MET A 73 -6.04 -2.05 -0.53
C MET A 73 -7.24 -2.49 -1.37
N GLY A 74 -8.22 -1.60 -1.54
CA GLY A 74 -9.50 -1.93 -2.14
C GLY A 74 -9.46 -2.26 -3.64
N ILE A 75 -8.49 -1.75 -4.40
CA ILE A 75 -8.40 -2.02 -5.85
C ILE A 75 -8.10 -3.49 -6.21
N THR A 76 -7.67 -4.31 -5.24
CA THR A 76 -7.36 -5.72 -5.50
C THR A 76 -8.60 -6.48 -5.99
N SER A 77 -8.47 -7.24 -7.07
CA SER A 77 -9.52 -8.05 -7.65
C SER A 77 -8.95 -9.38 -8.11
N ASN A 78 -9.82 -10.34 -8.42
CA ASN A 78 -9.39 -11.65 -8.93
C ASN A 78 -8.58 -11.52 -10.24
N GLU A 79 -8.83 -10.46 -11.01
CA GLU A 79 -8.18 -10.20 -12.29
C GLU A 79 -6.76 -9.62 -12.13
N ASN A 80 -6.48 -8.87 -11.05
CA ASN A 80 -5.21 -8.15 -10.88
C ASN A 80 -4.35 -8.62 -9.69
N ILE A 81 -4.84 -9.56 -8.87
CA ILE A 81 -4.20 -9.95 -7.62
C ILE A 81 -2.76 -10.45 -7.80
N GLU A 82 -2.46 -11.17 -8.89
CA GLU A 82 -1.10 -11.63 -9.19
C GLU A 82 -0.17 -10.44 -9.46
N THR A 83 -0.59 -9.53 -10.32
CA THR A 83 0.18 -8.32 -10.66
C THR A 83 0.42 -7.45 -9.43
N LEU A 84 -0.61 -7.23 -8.61
CA LEU A 84 -0.46 -6.45 -7.38
C LEU A 84 0.46 -7.15 -6.38
N TRP A 85 0.37 -8.48 -6.25
CA TRP A 85 1.24 -9.24 -5.35
C TRP A 85 2.72 -9.12 -5.78
N GLU A 86 3.02 -9.24 -7.06
CA GLU A 86 4.37 -9.05 -7.60
C GLU A 86 4.85 -7.60 -7.45
N MET A 87 3.97 -6.63 -7.72
CA MET A 87 4.27 -5.20 -7.58
C MET A 87 4.61 -4.85 -6.13
N TRP A 88 3.80 -5.28 -5.16
CA TRP A 88 4.07 -5.04 -3.75
C TRP A 88 5.39 -5.66 -3.30
N ARG A 89 5.67 -6.89 -3.78
CA ARG A 89 6.94 -7.56 -3.51
C ARG A 89 8.12 -6.77 -4.05
N TRP A 90 8.03 -6.26 -5.28
CA TRP A 90 9.05 -5.41 -5.88
C TRP A 90 9.19 -4.07 -5.15
N LEU A 91 8.08 -3.39 -4.86
CA LEU A 91 8.08 -2.09 -4.17
C LEU A 91 8.77 -2.20 -2.80
N LEU A 92 8.53 -3.29 -2.07
CA LEU A 92 9.16 -3.56 -0.77
C LEU A 92 10.67 -3.83 -0.82
N GLN A 93 11.24 -4.09 -1.99
CA GLN A 93 12.70 -4.20 -2.18
C GLN A 93 13.36 -2.84 -2.27
N ILE A 94 12.63 -1.81 -2.69
CA ILE A 94 13.15 -0.46 -2.91
C ILE A 94 12.64 0.57 -1.90
N THR A 95 11.63 0.22 -1.09
CA THR A 95 11.04 1.11 -0.09
C THR A 95 12.05 1.38 1.05
N PRO A 96 12.41 2.64 1.31
CA PRO A 96 13.31 2.98 2.42
C PRO A 96 12.61 2.82 3.78
N ALA A 97 13.43 2.67 4.84
CA ALA A 97 12.94 2.64 6.22
C ALA A 97 12.10 3.89 6.55
N GLY A 98 11.07 3.72 7.40
CA GLY A 98 10.08 4.74 7.72
C GLY A 98 8.87 4.78 6.78
N TYR A 99 8.95 4.12 5.63
CA TYR A 99 7.86 4.03 4.64
C TYR A 99 7.44 2.58 4.36
N VAL A 100 8.01 1.61 5.09
CA VAL A 100 7.78 0.19 4.85
C VAL A 100 6.43 -0.25 5.43
N ALA A 101 6.01 0.31 6.56
CA ALA A 101 4.85 -0.18 7.30
C ALA A 101 3.55 -0.24 6.46
N PRO A 102 3.18 0.79 5.67
CA PRO A 102 2.01 0.74 4.80
C PRO A 102 2.12 -0.32 3.71
N ALA A 103 3.20 -0.31 2.92
CA ALA A 103 3.39 -1.24 1.80
C ALA A 103 3.46 -2.70 2.29
N ALA A 104 4.11 -2.96 3.43
CA ALA A 104 4.23 -4.29 4.00
C ALA A 104 2.89 -4.81 4.53
N SER A 105 2.04 -3.93 5.08
CA SER A 105 0.68 -4.29 5.47
C SER A 105 -0.20 -4.63 4.27
N LEU A 106 -0.11 -3.84 3.20
CA LEU A 106 -0.88 -4.08 1.97
C LEU A 106 -0.43 -5.38 1.29
N PHE A 107 0.89 -5.62 1.21
CA PHE A 107 1.42 -6.88 0.71
C PHE A 107 0.97 -8.08 1.56
N SER A 108 0.88 -7.90 2.88
CA SER A 108 0.36 -8.92 3.78
C SER A 108 -1.09 -9.26 3.46
N ALA A 109 -1.96 -8.25 3.30
CA ALA A 109 -3.37 -8.46 2.97
C ALA A 109 -3.55 -9.20 1.64
N VAL A 110 -2.82 -8.80 0.59
CA VAL A 110 -2.85 -9.48 -0.71
C VAL A 110 -2.33 -10.92 -0.62
N SER A 111 -1.26 -11.15 0.14
CA SER A 111 -0.73 -12.50 0.37
C SER A 111 -1.72 -13.39 1.13
N TYR A 112 -2.45 -12.81 2.09
CA TYR A 112 -3.47 -13.54 2.85
C TYR A 112 -4.63 -13.98 1.95
N GLU A 113 -5.11 -13.09 1.09
CA GLU A 113 -6.16 -13.42 0.11
C GLU A 113 -5.74 -14.52 -0.87
N LYS A 114 -4.45 -14.56 -1.23
CA LYS A 114 -3.88 -15.64 -2.06
C LYS A 114 -3.68 -16.96 -1.31
N GLY A 115 -3.94 -17.02 0.00
CA GLY A 115 -3.67 -18.19 0.83
C GLY A 115 -2.20 -18.37 1.23
N GLU A 116 -1.34 -17.40 0.97
CA GLU A 116 0.08 -17.41 1.31
C GLU A 116 0.31 -16.98 2.77
N LEU A 117 -0.23 -17.74 3.73
CA LEU A 117 -0.32 -17.36 5.15
C LEU A 117 1.04 -17.06 5.81
N ALA A 118 2.07 -17.84 5.47
CA ALA A 118 3.42 -17.65 6.00
C ALA A 118 4.02 -16.32 5.51
N LEU A 119 3.80 -16.00 4.24
CA LEU A 119 4.26 -14.74 3.66
C LEU A 119 3.45 -13.56 4.20
N ALA A 120 2.14 -13.71 4.34
CA ALA A 120 1.28 -12.70 4.95
C ALA A 120 1.76 -12.34 6.37
N SER A 121 2.06 -13.35 7.19
CA SER A 121 2.57 -13.17 8.56
C SER A 121 3.95 -12.49 8.57
N LYS A 122 4.89 -12.97 7.74
CA LYS A 122 6.23 -12.37 7.63
C LYS A 122 6.19 -10.91 7.18
N SER A 123 5.25 -10.57 6.29
CA SER A 123 5.05 -9.18 5.84
C SER A 123 4.50 -8.30 6.96
N LEU A 124 3.65 -8.82 7.86
CA LEU A 124 3.25 -8.08 9.08
C LEU A 124 4.43 -7.85 10.01
N ASP A 125 5.29 -8.84 10.21
CA ASP A 125 6.48 -8.66 11.04
C ASP A 125 7.39 -7.57 10.46
N LYS A 126 7.56 -7.50 9.13
CA LYS A 126 8.29 -6.42 8.46
C LYS A 126 7.62 -5.06 8.69
N SER A 127 6.29 -4.99 8.59
CA SER A 127 5.54 -3.76 8.87
C SER A 127 5.71 -3.28 10.31
N LEU A 128 5.59 -4.19 11.28
CA LEU A 128 5.69 -3.88 12.71
C LEU A 128 7.13 -3.65 13.18
N THR A 129 8.12 -4.12 12.42
CA THR A 129 9.52 -3.74 12.65
C THR A 129 9.77 -2.29 12.28
N ASP A 130 9.12 -1.80 11.21
CA ASP A 130 9.21 -0.42 10.76
C ASP A 130 8.41 0.54 11.66
N ASP A 131 7.16 0.17 11.99
CA ASP A 131 6.33 0.87 12.98
C ASP A 131 5.58 -0.15 13.87
N PRO A 132 6.03 -0.35 15.13
CA PRO A 132 5.40 -1.30 16.07
C PRO A 132 3.94 -1.02 16.39
N ARG A 133 3.45 0.19 16.10
CA ARG A 133 2.08 0.63 16.38
C ARG A 133 1.24 0.79 15.12
N TYR A 134 1.74 0.36 13.95
CA TYR A 134 1.04 0.59 12.69
C TYR A 134 -0.37 -0.03 12.69
N PRO A 135 -1.44 0.79 12.63
CA PRO A 135 -2.80 0.31 12.94
C PRO A 135 -3.29 -0.83 12.04
N LEU A 136 -3.00 -0.76 10.74
CA LEU A 136 -3.43 -1.79 9.79
C LEU A 136 -2.71 -3.11 10.05
N ALA A 137 -1.41 -3.10 10.34
CA ALA A 137 -0.67 -4.33 10.65
C ALA A 137 -1.20 -5.01 11.92
N LEU A 138 -1.48 -4.22 12.96
CA LEU A 138 -2.08 -4.73 14.19
C LEU A 138 -3.49 -5.29 13.98
N LEU A 139 -4.28 -4.66 13.10
CA LEU A 139 -5.60 -5.16 12.72
C LEU A 139 -5.49 -6.50 11.98
N LEU A 140 -4.67 -6.58 10.93
CA LEU A 140 -4.46 -7.79 10.14
C LEU A 140 -3.93 -8.94 11.00
N ARG A 141 -3.03 -8.66 11.96
CA ARG A 141 -2.56 -9.68 12.91
C ARG A 141 -3.70 -10.31 13.71
N ARG A 142 -4.71 -9.52 14.11
CA ARG A 142 -5.91 -10.04 14.80
C ARG A 142 -6.79 -10.85 13.86
N VAL A 143 -6.96 -10.41 12.61
CA VAL A 143 -7.72 -11.13 11.58
C VAL A 143 -7.11 -12.53 11.35
N TYR A 144 -5.79 -12.61 11.19
CA TYR A 144 -5.10 -13.87 10.91
C TYR A 144 -5.11 -14.80 12.14
N ALA A 145 -4.89 -14.24 13.34
CA ALA A 145 -4.96 -15.01 14.59
C ALA A 145 -6.37 -15.57 14.85
N ALA A 146 -7.42 -14.88 14.38
CA ALA A 146 -8.79 -15.34 14.45
C ALA A 146 -9.16 -16.39 13.37
N GLY A 147 -8.25 -16.71 12.45
CA GLY A 147 -8.47 -17.70 11.40
C GLY A 147 -9.56 -17.32 10.41
N TRP A 148 -9.73 -16.02 10.12
CA TRP A 148 -10.73 -15.56 9.16
C TRP A 148 -10.49 -16.18 7.77
N PRO A 149 -11.51 -16.77 7.10
CA PRO A 149 -11.33 -17.28 5.75
C PRO A 149 -10.88 -16.18 4.78
N PRO A 150 -9.91 -16.43 3.87
CA PRO A 150 -9.47 -15.46 2.87
C PRO A 150 -10.62 -14.85 2.05
N GLU A 151 -11.62 -15.65 1.70
CA GLU A 151 -12.81 -15.22 0.94
C GLU A 151 -13.67 -14.23 1.74
N SER A 152 -13.72 -14.39 3.08
CA SER A 152 -14.44 -13.46 3.95
C SER A 152 -13.75 -12.10 4.01
N PHE A 153 -12.41 -12.10 4.03
CA PHE A 153 -11.63 -10.87 3.98
C PHE A 153 -11.79 -10.16 2.62
N MET A 154 -11.71 -10.91 1.52
CA MET A 154 -11.95 -10.41 0.16
C MET A 154 -13.35 -9.79 0.02
N ALA A 155 -14.39 -10.46 0.53
CA ALA A 155 -15.76 -9.95 0.50
C ALA A 155 -15.90 -8.63 1.28
N MET A 156 -15.39 -8.58 2.51
CA MET A 156 -15.40 -7.36 3.33
C MET A 156 -14.70 -6.19 2.62
N ARG A 157 -13.53 -6.43 2.04
CA ARG A 157 -12.77 -5.40 1.31
C ARG A 157 -13.53 -4.89 0.10
N LYS A 158 -14.15 -5.80 -0.67
CA LYS A 158 -15.00 -5.46 -1.83
C LYS A 158 -16.21 -4.61 -1.43
N ASP A 159 -16.81 -4.88 -0.27
CA ASP A 159 -17.95 -4.11 0.25
C ASP A 159 -17.55 -2.70 0.75
N LEU A 160 -16.29 -2.54 1.18
CA LEU A 160 -15.77 -1.27 1.70
C LEU A 160 -15.23 -0.36 0.59
N HIS A 161 -14.63 -0.91 -0.47
CA HIS A 161 -13.94 -0.11 -1.49
C HIS A 161 -14.83 0.94 -2.17
N PRO A 162 -16.11 0.68 -2.53
CA PRO A 162 -16.98 1.70 -3.09
C PRO A 162 -17.15 2.93 -2.17
N LYS A 163 -17.14 2.75 -0.85
CA LYS A 163 -17.24 3.86 0.11
C LYS A 163 -15.97 4.71 0.12
N VAL A 164 -14.81 4.07 -0.05
CA VAL A 164 -13.53 4.76 -0.20
C VAL A 164 -13.50 5.55 -1.51
N CYS A 165 -13.96 4.96 -2.62
CA CYS A 165 -14.09 5.65 -3.90
C CYS A 165 -15.04 6.84 -3.82
N ALA A 166 -16.22 6.67 -3.20
CA ALA A 166 -17.18 7.76 -3.01
C ALA A 166 -16.57 8.93 -2.22
N ALA A 167 -15.87 8.63 -1.12
CA ALA A 167 -15.20 9.65 -0.30
C ALA A 167 -14.08 10.36 -1.05
N LEU A 168 -13.33 9.65 -1.91
CA LEU A 168 -12.26 10.23 -2.69
C LEU A 168 -12.77 11.02 -3.89
N PHE A 169 -13.68 10.47 -4.68
CA PHE A 169 -14.03 10.99 -6.01
C PHE A 169 -15.39 11.68 -6.08
N ASN A 170 -16.17 11.72 -4.98
CA ASN A 170 -17.54 12.21 -4.93
C ASN A 170 -18.48 11.45 -5.90
N GLU A 171 -18.28 10.14 -6.04
CA GLU A 171 -19.12 9.22 -6.82
C GLU A 171 -20.20 8.53 -5.98
#